data_AF-A0A1S3V114-F1
#
_entry.id   AF-A0A1S3V114-F1
#
_cell.length_a   1.000
_cell.length_b   1.000
_cell.length_c   1.000
_cell.angle_alpha   90.00
_cell.angle_beta   90.00
_cell.angle_gamma   90.00
#
_symmetry.space_group_name_H-M   'P 1'
#
loop_
_entity.id
_entity.type
_entity.pdbx_description
1 polymer ?
#
loop_
_entity_poly.entity_id
_entity_poly.type
_entity_poly.pdbx_seq_one_letter_code
_entity_poly.pdbx_strand_id
1 'polypeptide(L)'
;MNKIGVFMLFFCLTITHLPSLTNAKHKSKQHHRQHHHRHHHRSPKYVPSGTHAILTVNNFARGGDGGGASECDGKFHPLPQRVVALSTGWYNHGVRCGRMIKIKARNGRSTVAKVVDECDSRRGCKNNIVDASETVWEDLRLNTDDGEVPVSWIML
;
A
#
# COMPACT_ATOMS: atom_id res chain seq x y z
N MET A 1 -52.34 0.71 -70.15
CA MET A 1 -51.51 -0.01 -71.13
C MET A 1 -50.21 -0.38 -70.41
N ASN A 2 -50.21 -1.42 -69.56
CA ASN A 2 -49.94 -2.85 -69.85
C ASN A 2 -48.46 -3.03 -70.23
N LYS A 3 -47.64 -3.75 -69.44
CA LYS A 3 -47.42 -5.22 -69.39
C LYS A 3 -46.73 -5.55 -68.04
N ILE A 4 -47.21 -6.44 -67.15
CA ILE A 4 -47.25 -7.93 -67.18
C ILE A 4 -45.88 -8.51 -67.57
N GLY A 5 -45.05 -8.96 -66.63
CA GLY A 5 -44.94 -10.36 -66.16
C GLY A 5 -43.47 -10.81 -66.31
N VAL A 6 -42.89 -11.86 -65.74
CA VAL A 6 -43.34 -13.09 -65.07
C VAL A 6 -42.10 -13.69 -64.35
N PHE A 7 -42.34 -14.33 -63.20
CA PHE A 7 -41.63 -15.42 -62.52
C PHE A 7 -40.19 -15.82 -62.94
N MET A 8 -39.33 -16.00 -61.93
CA MET A 8 -38.82 -17.34 -61.61
C MET A 8 -38.73 -17.55 -60.09
N LEU A 9 -39.47 -18.55 -59.62
CA LEU A 9 -39.30 -19.22 -58.33
C LEU A 9 -37.85 -19.68 -58.15
N PHE A 10 -37.32 -19.58 -56.92
CA PHE A 10 -36.67 -20.73 -56.29
C PHE A 10 -36.79 -20.63 -54.76
N PHE A 11 -37.44 -21.66 -54.21
CA PHE A 11 -37.44 -22.03 -52.80
C PHE A 11 -36.02 -22.15 -52.26
N CYS A 12 -35.76 -21.62 -51.06
CA CYS A 12 -34.98 -22.32 -50.03
C CYS A 12 -35.18 -21.60 -48.68
N LEU A 13 -36.10 -22.06 -47.84
CA LEU A 13 -35.86 -23.03 -46.76
C LEU A 13 -34.72 -22.64 -45.80
N THR A 14 -35.15 -22.51 -44.54
CA THR A 14 -34.39 -22.56 -43.29
C THR A 14 -33.71 -21.27 -42.83
N ILE A 15 -34.38 -20.60 -41.89
CA ILE A 15 -33.75 -19.81 -40.83
C ILE A 15 -32.78 -20.77 -40.11
N THR A 16 -31.52 -20.77 -40.52
CA THR A 16 -30.46 -21.38 -39.71
C THR A 16 -30.13 -20.36 -38.63
N HIS A 17 -30.63 -20.62 -37.42
CA HIS A 17 -30.09 -20.06 -36.20
C HIS A 17 -28.57 -20.21 -36.24
N LEU A 18 -27.84 -19.11 -36.40
CA LEU A 18 -26.43 -19.04 -36.07
C LEU A 18 -26.38 -18.75 -34.56
N PRO A 19 -26.10 -19.73 -33.68
CA PRO A 19 -25.70 -19.38 -32.34
C PRO A 19 -24.38 -18.62 -32.45
N SER A 20 -24.34 -17.39 -31.96
CA SER A 20 -23.10 -16.67 -31.76
C SER A 20 -22.20 -17.55 -30.89
N LEU A 21 -21.13 -18.10 -31.48
CA LEU A 21 -20.06 -18.73 -30.74
C LEU A 21 -19.34 -17.60 -29.99
N THR A 22 -19.72 -17.39 -28.74
CA THR A 22 -18.92 -16.62 -27.80
C THR A 22 -17.57 -17.32 -27.67
N ASN A 23 -16.51 -16.67 -28.13
CA ASN A 23 -15.16 -17.19 -27.99
C ASN A 23 -14.77 -17.12 -26.50
N ALA A 24 -15.06 -18.19 -25.76
CA ALA A 24 -14.62 -18.35 -24.39
C ALA A 24 -13.10 -18.56 -24.42
N LYS A 25 -12.37 -17.47 -24.11
CA LYS A 25 -10.92 -17.47 -23.95
C LYS A 25 -10.54 -18.52 -22.90
N HIS A 26 -10.08 -19.68 -23.36
CA HIS A 26 -9.50 -20.72 -22.52
C HIS A 26 -8.29 -20.13 -21.78
N LYS A 27 -8.50 -19.66 -20.54
CA LYS A 27 -7.39 -19.39 -19.62
C LYS A 27 -6.89 -20.75 -19.14
N SER A 28 -5.83 -21.22 -19.78
CA SER A 28 -4.97 -22.28 -19.26
C SER A 28 -4.64 -21.97 -17.78
N LYS A 29 -5.06 -22.87 -16.88
CA LYS A 29 -4.61 -22.87 -15.49
C LYS A 29 -3.16 -23.36 -15.48
N GLN A 30 -2.21 -22.46 -15.66
CA GLN A 30 -0.82 -22.73 -15.32
C GLN A 30 -0.63 -22.55 -13.81
N HIS A 31 -0.96 -23.59 -13.04
CA HIS A 31 -0.47 -23.75 -11.67
C HIS A 31 1.01 -24.09 -11.72
N HIS A 32 1.89 -23.08 -11.85
CA HIS A 32 3.31 -23.23 -11.51
C HIS A 32 3.98 -21.87 -11.27
N ARG A 33 3.97 -21.45 -10.00
CA ARG A 33 5.06 -20.81 -9.23
C ARG A 33 4.47 -20.09 -8.01
N GLN A 34 4.00 -20.89 -7.05
CA GLN A 34 3.75 -20.45 -5.69
C GLN A 34 5.04 -20.72 -4.91
N HIS A 35 5.71 -19.69 -4.37
CA HIS A 35 6.42 -19.70 -3.06
C HIS A 35 7.27 -18.44 -2.77
N HIS A 36 7.56 -17.54 -3.72
CA HIS A 36 8.45 -16.39 -3.43
C HIS A 36 7.79 -15.09 -2.92
N HIS A 37 6.46 -14.95 -2.89
CA HIS A 37 5.80 -13.71 -2.46
C HIS A 37 5.31 -13.68 -1.00
N ARG A 38 5.41 -14.79 -0.25
CA ARG A 38 4.76 -14.90 1.07
C ARG A 38 5.48 -14.22 2.23
N HIS A 39 6.69 -13.70 2.04
CA HIS A 39 7.51 -13.16 3.13
C HIS A 39 7.53 -11.62 3.24
N HIS A 40 7.13 -10.88 2.20
CA HIS A 40 7.24 -9.41 2.21
C HIS A 40 6.20 -8.70 3.10
N HIS A 41 5.16 -9.40 3.55
CA HIS A 41 4.13 -8.80 4.41
C HIS A 41 4.49 -8.78 5.90
N ARG A 42 5.42 -9.64 6.32
CA ARG A 42 5.79 -9.74 7.74
C ARG A 42 6.95 -8.81 8.03
N SER A 43 6.76 -7.92 9.00
CA SER A 43 7.85 -7.15 9.57
C SER A 43 8.80 -8.03 10.38
N PRO A 44 10.08 -7.62 10.57
CA PRO A 44 10.97 -8.26 11.52
C PRO A 44 10.34 -8.37 12.91
N LYS A 45 10.78 -9.36 13.70
CA LYS A 45 10.26 -9.56 15.06
C LYS A 45 10.41 -8.27 15.87
N TYR A 46 9.32 -7.83 16.48
CA TYR A 46 9.35 -6.74 17.45
C TYR A 46 10.19 -7.16 18.67
N VAL A 47 11.16 -6.32 19.02
CA VAL A 47 12.06 -6.47 20.17
C VAL A 47 11.75 -5.35 21.16
N PRO A 48 11.19 -5.66 22.35
CA PRO A 48 10.80 -4.63 23.33
C PRO A 48 11.95 -3.75 23.83
N SER A 49 13.18 -4.27 23.84
CA SER A 49 14.38 -3.51 24.23
C SER A 49 14.93 -2.61 23.11
N GLY A 50 14.41 -2.71 21.89
CA GLY A 50 14.87 -1.93 20.75
C GLY A 50 14.67 -2.69 19.44
N THR A 51 13.62 -2.35 18.71
CA THR A 51 13.36 -2.91 17.38
C THR A 51 14.13 -2.10 16.34
N HIS A 52 15.00 -2.73 15.57
CA HIS A 52 15.71 -2.07 14.47
C HIS A 52 14.78 -1.78 13.30
N ALA A 53 14.89 -0.58 12.74
CA ALA A 53 14.08 -0.12 11.61
C ALA A 53 14.88 0.81 10.69
N ILE A 54 14.30 1.09 9.53
CA ILE A 54 14.68 2.20 8.67
C ILE A 54 13.66 3.32 8.87
N LEU A 55 14.14 4.51 9.17
CA LEU A 55 13.35 5.74 9.23
C LEU A 55 13.29 6.33 7.82
N THR A 56 12.09 6.64 7.35
CA THR A 56 11.83 7.43 6.14
C THR A 56 11.10 8.73 6.52
N VAL A 57 11.06 9.69 5.60
CA VAL A 57 10.32 10.95 5.77
C VAL A 57 9.02 10.89 4.98
N ASN A 58 7.92 11.33 5.60
CA ASN A 58 6.61 11.43 4.97
C ASN A 58 5.86 12.66 5.48
N ASN A 59 5.18 13.34 4.57
CA ASN A 59 4.29 14.47 4.82
C ASN A 59 2.85 13.98 4.99
N PHE A 60 2.41 13.93 6.25
CA PHE A 60 1.06 13.54 6.65
C PHE A 60 0.02 14.66 6.49
N ALA A 61 0.37 15.82 5.93
CA ALA A 61 -0.57 16.90 5.63
C ALA A 61 -1.46 16.57 4.42
N ARG A 62 -2.58 17.30 4.30
CA ARG A 62 -3.42 17.21 3.10
C ARG A 62 -2.61 17.65 1.88
N GLY A 63 -2.60 16.82 0.84
CA GLY A 63 -1.83 17.08 -0.39
C GLY A 63 -0.33 16.81 -0.25
N GLY A 64 0.11 16.20 0.86
CA GLY A 64 1.44 15.62 0.99
C GLY A 64 1.61 14.32 0.20
N ASP A 65 2.78 13.72 0.33
CA ASP A 65 3.15 12.43 -0.27
C ASP A 65 2.48 11.22 0.42
N GLY A 66 2.00 11.37 1.66
CA GLY A 66 1.24 10.33 2.38
C GLY A 66 -0.11 9.95 1.75
N GLY A 67 -0.56 10.69 0.74
CA GLY A 67 -1.78 10.41 -0.01
C GLY A 67 -3.05 10.71 0.79
N GLY A 68 -3.65 9.69 1.38
CA GLY A 68 -4.93 9.76 2.09
C GLY A 68 -4.83 10.32 3.51
N ALA A 69 -5.97 10.39 4.19
CA ALA A 69 -5.98 10.60 5.64
C ALA A 69 -5.53 9.32 6.36
N SER A 70 -4.86 9.46 7.50
CA SER A 70 -4.20 8.34 8.17
C SER A 70 -5.16 7.29 8.74
N GLU A 71 -4.79 6.01 8.62
CA GLU A 71 -5.65 4.86 8.90
C GLU A 71 -6.15 4.78 10.36
N CYS A 72 -5.40 5.30 11.33
CA CYS A 72 -5.80 5.17 12.74
C CYS A 72 -6.97 6.08 13.14
N ASP A 73 -7.09 7.27 12.56
CA ASP A 73 -8.06 8.28 13.02
C ASP A 73 -8.78 9.04 11.89
N GLY A 74 -8.47 8.72 10.63
CA GLY A 74 -9.08 9.34 9.45
C GLY A 74 -8.71 10.81 9.30
N LYS A 75 -7.57 11.25 9.84
CA LYS A 75 -7.13 12.66 9.82
C LYS A 75 -5.83 12.83 9.07
N PHE A 76 -5.62 14.05 8.58
CA PHE A 76 -4.31 14.53 8.17
C PHE A 76 -3.58 15.10 9.39
N HIS A 77 -2.27 14.94 9.43
CA HIS A 77 -1.40 15.43 10.49
C HIS A 77 -0.39 16.43 9.92
N PRO A 78 -0.78 17.71 9.73
CA PRO A 78 0.17 18.74 9.33
C PRO A 78 1.26 18.94 10.39
N LEU A 79 2.40 19.46 9.96
CA LEU A 79 3.45 19.93 10.85
C LEU A 79 2.89 20.93 11.89
N PRO A 80 3.45 20.97 13.11
CA PRO A 80 4.64 20.25 13.58
C PRO A 80 4.31 18.96 14.36
N GLN A 81 3.28 18.20 13.95
CA GLN A 81 2.91 16.98 14.66
C GLN A 81 3.99 15.89 14.53
N ARG A 82 4.31 15.23 15.66
CA ARG A 82 5.24 14.09 15.73
C ARG A 82 4.48 12.80 15.53
N VAL A 83 4.37 12.38 14.28
CA VAL A 83 3.57 11.21 13.91
C VAL A 83 4.37 10.26 13.02
N VAL A 84 3.98 8.99 13.05
CA VAL A 84 4.58 7.95 12.22
C VAL A 84 3.54 7.00 11.64
N ALA A 85 3.86 6.43 10.48
CA ALA A 85 3.32 5.18 9.99
C ALA A 85 4.26 4.02 10.32
N LEU A 86 3.71 2.84 10.58
CA LEU A 86 4.51 1.62 10.76
C LEU A 86 4.26 0.66 9.60
N SER A 87 5.30 -0.05 9.14
CA SER A 87 5.11 -1.17 8.19
C SER A 87 4.00 -2.11 8.65
N THR A 88 3.19 -2.63 7.72
CA THR A 88 2.05 -3.53 7.96
C THR A 88 2.18 -4.50 9.15
N GLY A 89 3.28 -5.26 9.25
CA GLY A 89 3.46 -6.22 10.33
C GLY A 89 3.64 -5.58 11.72
N TRP A 90 4.26 -4.39 11.78
CA TRP A 90 4.34 -3.58 12.98
C TRP A 90 3.12 -2.69 13.19
N TYR A 91 2.39 -2.29 12.16
CA TYR A 91 1.09 -1.66 12.34
C TYR A 91 0.11 -2.61 13.06
N ASN A 92 0.19 -3.91 12.71
CA ASN A 92 -0.52 -5.01 13.37
C ASN A 92 -2.03 -4.75 13.45
N HIS A 93 -2.66 -4.52 12.28
CA HIS A 93 -4.11 -4.28 12.19
C HIS A 93 -4.61 -3.19 13.15
N GLY A 94 -3.82 -2.12 13.32
CA GLY A 94 -4.16 -0.98 14.15
C GLY A 94 -3.98 -1.19 15.67
N VAL A 95 -3.44 -2.32 16.13
CA VAL A 95 -3.19 -2.57 17.56
C VAL A 95 -2.30 -1.49 18.20
N ARG A 96 -1.43 -0.85 17.40
CA ARG A 96 -0.55 0.23 17.86
C ARG A 96 -1.10 1.64 17.60
N CYS A 97 -2.29 1.78 17.01
CA CYS A 97 -2.89 3.08 16.73
C CYS A 97 -3.01 3.96 17.98
N GLY A 98 -2.63 5.23 17.84
CA GLY A 98 -2.67 6.22 18.92
C GLY A 98 -1.62 6.02 20.02
N ARG A 99 -0.86 4.92 19.99
CA ARG A 99 0.20 4.66 20.95
C ARG A 99 1.46 5.43 20.59
N MET A 100 2.26 5.70 21.61
CA MET A 100 3.53 6.39 21.46
C MET A 100 4.67 5.38 21.26
N ILE A 101 5.60 5.73 20.40
CA ILE A 101 6.89 5.05 20.28
C ILE A 101 8.02 6.03 20.58
N LYS A 102 9.09 5.54 21.18
CA LYS A 102 10.35 6.27 21.27
C LYS A 102 11.29 5.78 20.17
N ILE A 103 11.71 6.69 19.32
CA ILE A 103 12.64 6.44 18.21
C ILE A 103 14.02 6.94 18.63
N LYS A 104 15.06 6.15 18.39
CA LYS A 104 16.45 6.48 18.68
C LYS A 104 17.31 6.36 17.41
N ALA A 105 17.99 7.44 17.08
CA ALA A 105 18.94 7.51 15.98
C ALA A 105 20.35 7.11 16.42
N ARG A 106 21.21 6.79 15.45
CA ARG A 106 22.62 6.42 15.70
C ARG A 106 23.45 7.53 16.36
N ASN A 107 23.08 8.79 16.13
CA ASN A 107 23.71 9.94 16.78
C ASN A 107 23.37 10.07 18.30
N GLY A 108 22.66 9.09 18.87
CA GLY A 108 22.30 9.04 20.28
C GLY A 108 21.03 9.80 20.64
N ARG A 109 20.48 10.62 19.73
CA ARG A 109 19.25 11.38 19.93
C ARG A 109 18.03 10.48 19.88
N SER A 110 16.99 10.90 20.59
CA SER A 110 15.70 10.22 20.57
C SER A 110 14.56 11.21 20.61
N THR A 111 13.44 10.85 19.98
CA THR A 111 12.17 11.58 20.07
C THR A 111 11.02 10.61 20.29
N VAL A 112 9.86 11.14 20.65
CA VAL A 112 8.61 10.40 20.85
C VAL A 112 7.63 10.80 19.76
N ALA A 113 7.01 9.82 19.13
CA ALA A 113 6.03 10.04 18.07
C ALA A 113 4.81 9.13 18.24
N LYS A 114 3.65 9.61 17.81
CA LYS A 114 2.39 8.87 17.83
C LYS A 114 2.25 8.04 16.56
N VAL A 115 1.88 6.77 16.70
CA VAL A 115 1.51 5.93 15.54
C VAL A 115 0.13 6.35 15.06
N VAL A 116 0.05 6.81 13.81
CA VAL A 116 -1.20 7.27 13.18
C VAL A 116 -1.57 6.49 11.93
N ASP A 117 -0.65 5.73 11.34
CA ASP A 117 -0.89 5.15 10.03
C ASP A 117 -0.23 3.79 9.77
N GLU A 118 -0.66 3.13 8.69
CA GLU A 118 -0.02 1.95 8.12
C GLU A 118 0.84 2.35 6.91
N CYS A 119 2.12 1.99 6.92
CA CYS A 119 2.94 1.96 5.71
C CYS A 119 2.73 0.59 5.03
N ASP A 120 1.82 0.52 4.07
CA ASP A 120 1.34 -0.75 3.52
C ASP A 120 2.44 -1.47 2.72
N SER A 121 3.00 -2.53 3.30
CA SER A 121 4.06 -3.32 2.68
C SER A 121 3.57 -4.24 1.57
N ARG A 122 2.25 -4.28 1.34
CA ARG A 122 1.63 -4.92 0.17
C ARG A 122 1.61 -3.97 -1.03
N ARG A 123 1.80 -2.67 -0.81
CA ARG A 123 1.63 -1.60 -1.81
C ARG A 123 2.83 -0.67 -1.90
N GLY A 124 4.04 -1.21 -1.75
CA GLY A 124 5.29 -0.51 -2.06
C GLY A 124 6.16 -0.17 -0.85
N CYS A 125 5.62 -0.18 0.37
CA CYS A 125 6.44 0.03 1.56
C CYS A 125 7.34 -1.19 1.85
N LYS A 126 8.56 -0.96 2.34
CA LYS A 126 9.38 -2.06 2.90
C LYS A 126 8.73 -2.55 4.21
N ASN A 127 9.12 -3.73 4.68
CA ASN A 127 8.51 -4.36 5.86
C ASN A 127 9.14 -3.95 7.20
N ASN A 128 10.14 -3.06 7.20
CA ASN A 128 10.91 -2.65 8.36
C ASN A 128 11.02 -1.12 8.49
N ILE A 129 9.96 -0.41 8.10
CA ILE A 129 9.88 1.05 8.02
C ILE A 129 9.15 1.62 9.23
N VAL A 130 9.72 2.71 9.75
CA VAL A 130 9.04 3.74 10.53
C VAL A 130 9.00 4.98 9.64
N ASP A 131 7.84 5.32 9.11
CA ASP A 131 7.70 6.43 8.17
C ASP A 131 7.25 7.66 8.92
N ALA A 132 8.08 8.71 8.99
CA ALA A 132 7.96 9.72 10.02
C ALA A 132 7.80 11.13 9.48
N SER A 133 7.06 11.96 10.22
CA SER A 133 6.93 13.38 9.88
C SER A 133 8.28 14.12 9.93
N GLU A 134 8.40 15.20 9.17
CA GLU A 134 9.61 16.05 9.16
C GLU A 134 10.00 16.51 10.57
N THR A 135 9.03 16.83 11.44
CA THR A 135 9.32 17.19 12.83
C THR A 135 10.03 16.08 13.63
N VAL A 136 9.77 14.80 13.32
CA VAL A 136 10.50 13.68 13.94
C VAL A 136 11.98 13.69 13.48
N TRP A 137 12.24 13.98 12.21
CA TRP A 137 13.59 14.11 11.66
C TRP A 137 14.34 15.29 12.28
N GLU A 138 13.67 16.44 12.42
CA GLU A 138 14.21 17.65 13.05
C GLU A 138 14.63 17.40 14.51
N ASP A 139 13.76 16.78 15.32
CA ASP A 139 14.06 16.46 16.73
C ASP A 139 15.29 15.53 16.86
N LEU A 140 15.40 14.57 15.94
CA LEU A 140 16.53 13.66 15.85
C LEU A 140 17.80 14.30 15.28
N ARG A 141 17.70 15.54 14.75
CA ARG A 141 18.76 16.25 14.03
C ARG A 141 19.36 15.41 12.90
N LEU A 142 18.49 14.86 12.07
CA LEU A 142 18.82 14.11 10.87
C LEU A 142 18.58 15.00 9.63
N ASN A 143 19.31 14.74 8.55
CA ASN A 143 19.07 15.43 7.27
C ASN A 143 18.05 14.63 6.46
N THR A 144 16.91 15.25 6.11
CA THR A 144 15.87 14.60 5.30
C THR A 144 16.36 14.23 3.90
N ASP A 145 17.40 14.89 3.37
CA ASP A 145 18.00 14.54 2.08
C ASP A 145 18.65 13.16 2.07
N ASP A 146 18.94 12.58 3.24
CA ASP A 146 19.45 11.20 3.34
C ASP A 146 18.39 10.18 2.89
N GLY A 147 17.10 10.54 2.97
CA GLY A 147 15.93 9.75 2.57
C GLY A 147 15.63 8.54 3.48
N GLU A 148 16.64 7.73 3.81
CA GLU A 148 16.54 6.54 4.63
C GLU A 148 17.69 6.49 5.65
N VAL A 149 17.37 6.38 6.94
CA VAL A 149 18.39 6.21 7.99
C VAL A 149 18.07 5.10 8.97
N PRO A 150 19.07 4.33 9.46
CA PRO A 150 18.84 3.29 10.45
C PRO A 150 18.52 3.87 11.83
N VAL A 151 17.47 3.36 12.46
CA VAL A 151 17.05 3.71 13.82
C VAL A 151 16.71 2.46 14.64
N SER A 152 16.45 2.66 15.93
CA SER A 152 15.71 1.70 16.74
C SER A 152 14.49 2.35 17.37
N TRP A 153 13.47 1.55 17.68
CA TRP A 153 12.26 2.04 18.35
C TRP A 153 11.75 1.08 19.42
N ILE A 154 11.06 1.64 20.41
CA ILE A 154 10.34 0.91 21.46
C ILE A 154 8.93 1.48 21.63
N MET A 155 8.02 0.68 22.17
CA MET A 155 6.72 1.17 22.63
C MET A 155 6.91 1.91 23.96
N LEU A 156 6.11 2.96 24.19
CA LEU A 156 5.96 3.62 25.48
C LEU A 156 4.66 3.20 26.18
#